data_AF-D7T6T2-F1
#
_entry.id   AF-D7T6T2-F1
#
_cell.length_a   1.000
_cell.length_b   1.000
_cell.length_c   1.000
_cell.angle_alpha   90.00
_cell.angle_beta   90.00
_cell.angle_gamma   90.00
#
_symmetry.space_group_name_H-M   'P 1'
#
loop_
_entity.id
_entity.type
_entity.pdbx_description
1 polymer ?
#
loop_
_entity_poly.entity_id
_entity_poly.type
_entity_poly.pdbx_seq_one_letter_code
_entity_poly.pdbx_strand_id
1 'polypeptide(L)'
;MASFPTAQFLSLFRTFSGKSCPPRALAPSLNSNRRTDSTVHFTRRVSNSNCNAKPAQATLNSSSITEASDIGERTLTLREICQGCVPEHVIALICFRIEEVGFIVPTDVQQQALPVLLSGRDCILHAQTGSGKTLTYLLLIFSVVNTKISAVQALIVVPTRELGIQVTKVARMLAAKPMEPELEQKSCTVMALLDGGMLKRHKSWLKAEPPTIVVATVRSLCQMLEKQIFKLESMRVLVIDEVDFMFNASKQVGSLRKLLTSYSSTNNRQTVFASASIPQHRRFLHDCIQQKWTKSDVVHVHVNPIEPMPSSLHHRFVICNKYERRQTLLSLLHSDAPECGIIFVGEQSEKSKKAGNAPSATLLIDFLKTSYGGCPDILLLEEDMNFNLRAASLSEVRQRGGYLLISTDIAARGVDLPETTHIYNFDLPRTVVDYLHRAGRAARKPFSDQKCCVTNIITSEERFVLQRYENELMFHCEELFLSTQC
;
A
#
# COMPACT_ATOMS: atom_id res chain seq x y z
N MET A 1 -33.00 -2.96 -16.42
CA MET A 1 -33.00 -1.54 -16.87
C MET A 1 -33.12 -0.66 -15.64
N ALA A 2 -32.18 0.27 -15.44
CA ALA A 2 -32.26 1.38 -14.49
C ALA A 2 -31.09 2.33 -14.82
N SER A 3 -31.36 3.45 -15.47
CA SER A 3 -30.35 4.41 -15.93
C SER A 3 -29.97 5.38 -14.81
N PHE A 4 -28.72 5.33 -14.34
CA PHE A 4 -28.14 6.37 -13.49
C PHE A 4 -27.30 7.36 -14.35
N PRO A 5 -27.40 8.68 -14.12
CA PRO A 5 -26.81 9.68 -15.00
C PRO A 5 -25.29 9.82 -14.81
N THR A 6 -24.56 9.81 -15.92
CA THR A 6 -23.09 9.96 -15.99
C THR A 6 -22.56 11.39 -15.69
N ALA A 7 -23.43 12.32 -15.28
CA ALA A 7 -23.15 13.76 -15.29
C ALA A 7 -22.18 14.27 -14.19
N GLN A 8 -21.94 13.52 -13.12
CA GLN A 8 -21.07 13.98 -12.01
C GLN A 8 -19.56 13.73 -12.22
N PHE A 9 -19.14 13.07 -13.32
CA PHE A 9 -17.73 12.74 -13.56
C PHE A 9 -16.84 13.93 -14.01
N LEU A 10 -17.43 15.08 -14.36
CA LEU A 10 -16.72 16.17 -15.07
C LEU A 10 -16.31 17.38 -14.23
N SER A 11 -16.69 17.46 -12.94
CA SER A 11 -16.35 18.63 -12.09
C SER A 11 -14.95 18.57 -11.47
N LEU A 12 -14.36 17.39 -11.32
CA LEU A 12 -13.10 17.18 -10.59
C LEU A 12 -11.81 17.35 -11.43
N PHE A 13 -11.92 17.45 -12.76
CA PHE A 13 -10.76 17.43 -13.67
C PHE A 13 -10.70 18.60 -14.67
N ARG A 14 -11.58 19.61 -14.55
CA ARG A 14 -11.72 20.70 -15.56
C ARG A 14 -10.87 21.95 -15.34
N THR A 15 -9.94 21.94 -14.38
CA THR A 15 -9.02 23.06 -14.10
C THR A 15 -7.74 23.06 -14.94
N PHE A 16 -7.51 22.06 -15.80
CA PHE A 16 -6.31 21.97 -16.65
C PHE A 16 -6.57 22.39 -18.10
N SER A 17 -6.50 23.70 -18.37
CA SER A 17 -6.09 24.22 -19.68
C SER A 17 -5.35 25.54 -19.46
N GLY A 18 -4.07 25.58 -19.84
CA GLY A 18 -3.17 26.68 -19.45
C GLY A 18 -3.39 27.98 -20.23
N LYS A 19 -2.96 29.10 -19.65
CA LYS A 19 -2.65 30.33 -20.38
C LYS A 19 -1.18 30.68 -20.16
N SER A 20 -0.41 30.68 -21.24
CA SER A 20 1.00 31.06 -21.25
C SER A 20 1.16 32.58 -21.25
N CYS A 21 2.23 33.06 -20.59
CA CYS A 21 2.79 34.40 -20.76
C CYS A 21 4.32 34.36 -20.49
N PRO A 22 5.10 35.29 -21.05
CA PRO A 22 6.55 35.10 -21.28
C PRO A 22 7.45 35.47 -20.09
N PRO A 23 8.71 35.00 -20.08
CA PRO A 23 9.67 35.34 -19.03
C PRO A 23 10.08 36.82 -19.08
N ARG A 24 10.32 37.40 -17.90
CA ARG A 24 10.84 38.77 -17.75
C ARG A 24 12.20 38.70 -17.05
N ALA A 25 13.26 39.05 -17.76
CA ALA A 25 14.60 39.14 -17.20
C ALA A 25 14.74 40.37 -16.30
N LEU A 26 15.55 40.24 -15.24
CA LEU A 26 16.35 41.32 -14.66
C LEU A 26 17.33 40.74 -13.63
N ALA A 27 18.63 40.99 -13.82
CA ALA A 27 19.60 40.97 -12.73
C ALA A 27 19.65 42.39 -12.09
N PRO A 28 20.31 42.58 -10.94
CA PRO A 28 21.75 42.84 -11.03
C PRO A 28 22.61 42.13 -9.97
N SER A 29 23.91 42.20 -10.21
CA SER A 29 25.01 41.73 -9.37
C SER A 29 25.10 42.38 -7.98
N LEU A 30 25.66 41.65 -7.02
CA LEU A 30 26.48 42.25 -5.96
C LEU A 30 27.71 41.38 -5.69
N ASN A 31 28.91 41.98 -5.78
CA ASN A 31 30.19 41.33 -5.48
C ASN A 31 30.54 41.48 -4.00
N SER A 32 30.98 40.41 -3.36
CA SER A 32 31.88 40.52 -2.19
C SER A 32 32.83 39.32 -2.10
N ASN A 33 34.11 39.55 -2.41
CA ASN A 33 35.17 38.60 -2.12
C ASN A 33 35.39 38.49 -0.61
N ARG A 34 35.56 37.27 -0.08
CA ARG A 34 36.56 36.98 0.95
C ARG A 34 36.95 35.50 0.97
N ARG A 35 38.24 35.24 0.74
CA ARG A 35 38.90 33.97 1.10
C ARG A 35 39.27 34.01 2.59
N THR A 36 39.19 32.88 3.25
CA THR A 36 40.12 32.46 4.31
C THR A 36 40.15 30.94 4.35
N ASP A 37 41.31 30.35 4.10
CA ASP A 37 41.55 28.92 4.21
C ASP A 37 41.70 28.47 5.67
N SER A 38 41.26 27.24 5.99
CA SER A 38 41.74 26.51 7.18
C SER A 38 41.64 24.99 6.99
N THR A 39 42.65 24.42 6.34
CA THR A 39 42.79 22.97 6.14
C THR A 39 43.05 22.25 7.46
N VAL A 40 42.34 21.15 7.73
CA VAL A 40 42.72 20.19 8.79
C VAL A 40 42.85 18.80 8.19
N HIS A 41 44.08 18.29 8.09
CA HIS A 41 44.35 16.92 7.69
C HIS A 41 44.08 15.95 8.85
N PHE A 42 43.49 14.79 8.56
CA PHE A 42 43.55 13.62 9.44
C PHE A 42 44.29 12.47 8.76
N THR A 43 45.52 12.21 9.19
CA THR A 43 46.39 11.18 8.60
C THR A 43 46.06 9.79 9.14
N ARG A 44 45.67 8.89 8.25
CA ARG A 44 45.33 7.49 8.56
C ARG A 44 46.61 6.67 8.73
N ARG A 45 46.87 6.13 9.92
CA ARG A 45 47.99 5.18 10.14
C ARG A 45 47.72 3.85 9.44
N VAL A 46 48.78 3.25 8.89
CA VAL A 46 48.81 1.92 8.26
C VAL A 46 49.54 0.95 9.19
N SER A 47 49.09 -0.30 9.23
CA SER A 47 49.80 -1.43 9.86
C SER A 47 49.79 -2.62 8.91
N ASN A 48 50.98 -3.06 8.47
CA ASN A 48 51.12 -4.16 7.52
C ASN A 48 50.99 -5.54 8.19
N SER A 49 50.40 -6.49 7.48
CA SER A 49 50.72 -7.91 7.61
C SER A 49 50.63 -8.58 6.24
N ASN A 50 51.74 -9.18 5.78
CA ASN A 50 51.84 -9.87 4.50
C ASN A 50 51.42 -11.34 4.64
N CYS A 51 50.73 -11.87 3.63
CA CYS A 51 50.83 -13.27 3.23
C CYS A 51 50.58 -13.36 1.71
N ASN A 52 51.46 -14.05 0.98
CA ASN A 52 51.46 -14.09 -0.50
C ASN A 52 50.89 -15.41 -1.04
N ALA A 53 49.98 -15.32 -2.02
CA ALA A 53 49.75 -16.33 -3.04
C ALA A 53 49.19 -15.67 -4.32
N LYS A 54 49.63 -16.11 -5.51
CA LYS A 54 49.31 -15.61 -6.86
C LYS A 54 49.63 -16.72 -7.90
N PRO A 55 49.28 -16.60 -9.21
CA PRO A 55 48.60 -15.52 -9.92
C PRO A 55 47.07 -15.80 -9.97
N ALA A 56 46.26 -15.77 -11.04
CA ALA A 56 46.37 -15.50 -12.48
C ALA A 56 44.95 -15.29 -13.10
N GLN A 57 44.73 -14.60 -14.22
CA GLN A 57 45.49 -13.53 -14.91
C GLN A 57 44.58 -12.87 -15.97
N ALA A 58 44.57 -11.53 -16.08
CA ALA A 58 43.87 -10.80 -17.15
C ALA A 58 44.52 -9.42 -17.42
N THR A 59 44.70 -9.08 -18.69
CA THR A 59 45.51 -7.95 -19.18
C THR A 59 44.78 -6.61 -19.09
N LEU A 60 45.48 -5.56 -18.64
CA LEU A 60 45.09 -4.17 -18.89
C LEU A 60 45.64 -3.73 -20.26
N ASN A 61 44.76 -3.32 -21.16
CA ASN A 61 45.10 -2.48 -22.31
C ASN A 61 44.28 -1.19 -22.23
N SER A 62 44.95 -0.05 -22.35
CA SER A 62 44.35 1.29 -22.31
C SER A 62 44.47 1.96 -23.67
N SER A 63 43.35 2.33 -24.30
CA SER A 63 43.36 3.09 -25.55
C SER A 63 42.14 4.01 -25.65
N SER A 64 42.44 5.30 -25.84
CA SER A 64 41.63 6.32 -26.53
C SER A 64 40.12 6.42 -26.22
N ILE A 65 39.79 7.53 -25.58
CA ILE A 65 38.52 8.27 -25.68
C ILE A 65 37.87 8.09 -27.06
N THR A 66 36.63 7.62 -27.08
CA THR A 66 35.61 7.93 -28.09
C THR A 66 34.35 8.41 -27.39
N GLU A 67 33.55 9.23 -28.08
CA GLU A 67 32.49 10.02 -27.47
C GLU A 67 31.37 9.16 -26.89
N ALA A 68 30.96 9.44 -25.66
CA ALA A 68 29.80 8.82 -25.05
C ALA A 68 28.54 9.40 -25.69
N SER A 69 27.94 8.67 -26.64
CA SER A 69 26.66 9.04 -27.23
C SER A 69 25.56 8.96 -26.17
N ASP A 70 24.81 10.05 -26.03
CA ASP A 70 23.72 10.20 -25.08
C ASP A 70 22.51 9.33 -25.47
N ILE A 71 22.53 8.06 -25.05
CA ILE A 71 21.39 7.16 -25.17
C ILE A 71 20.47 7.41 -23.98
N GLY A 72 19.66 8.47 -24.07
CA GLY A 72 18.61 8.75 -23.10
C GLY A 72 17.66 7.55 -22.97
N GLU A 73 17.48 7.05 -21.75
CA GLU A 73 16.59 5.93 -21.46
C GLU A 73 15.13 6.31 -21.77
N ARG A 74 14.64 5.92 -22.95
CA ARG A 74 13.22 6.08 -23.33
C ARG A 74 12.37 5.23 -22.39
N THR A 75 11.78 5.88 -21.38
CA THR A 75 10.80 5.26 -20.48
C THR A 75 9.64 4.69 -21.28
N LEU A 76 9.48 3.36 -21.24
CA LEU A 76 8.39 2.68 -21.94
C LEU A 76 7.05 2.96 -21.24
N THR A 77 5.99 3.13 -22.03
CA THR A 77 4.61 3.22 -21.54
C THR A 77 4.10 1.85 -21.05
N LEU A 78 3.04 1.84 -20.24
CA LEU A 78 2.37 0.58 -19.87
C LEU A 78 1.91 -0.23 -21.10
N ARG A 79 1.54 0.44 -22.19
CA ARG A 79 1.14 -0.17 -23.47
C ARG A 79 2.32 -0.88 -24.14
N GLU A 80 3.47 -0.24 -24.25
CA GLU A 80 4.70 -0.84 -24.81
C GLU A 80 5.18 -2.03 -23.95
N ILE A 81 5.12 -1.94 -22.62
CA ILE A 81 5.51 -3.04 -21.71
C ILE A 81 4.58 -4.25 -21.82
N CYS A 82 3.28 -4.05 -22.09
CA CYS A 82 2.33 -5.14 -22.30
C CYS A 82 2.36 -5.72 -23.72
N GLN A 83 2.97 -5.05 -24.69
CA GLN A 83 2.92 -5.43 -26.11
C GLN A 83 3.60 -6.79 -26.36
N GLY A 84 2.97 -7.64 -27.18
CA GLY A 84 3.44 -9.00 -27.48
C GLY A 84 3.25 -10.03 -26.37
N CYS A 85 3.17 -9.62 -25.10
CA CYS A 85 2.97 -10.50 -23.95
C CYS A 85 1.49 -10.60 -23.49
N VAL A 86 0.67 -9.62 -23.85
CA VAL A 86 -0.76 -9.55 -23.54
C VAL A 86 -1.55 -9.62 -24.86
N PRO A 87 -2.71 -10.31 -24.94
CA PRO A 87 -3.48 -10.35 -26.18
C PRO A 87 -3.93 -8.95 -26.63
N GLU A 88 -3.81 -8.63 -27.92
CA GLU A 88 -4.16 -7.33 -28.53
C GLU A 88 -5.50 -6.74 -28.03
N HIS A 89 -6.56 -7.55 -27.98
CA HIS A 89 -7.88 -7.10 -27.51
C HIS A 89 -7.93 -6.80 -25.99
N VAL A 90 -7.07 -7.43 -25.20
CA VAL A 90 -6.90 -7.14 -23.77
C VAL A 90 -6.04 -5.88 -23.59
N ILE A 91 -4.97 -5.70 -24.38
CA ILE A 91 -4.20 -4.44 -24.43
C ILE A 91 -5.12 -3.28 -24.79
N ALA A 92 -5.86 -3.39 -25.90
CA ALA A 92 -6.78 -2.35 -26.35
C ALA A 92 -7.83 -2.01 -25.28
N LEU A 93 -8.46 -3.01 -24.65
CA LEU A 93 -9.46 -2.78 -23.61
C LEU A 93 -8.87 -2.14 -22.34
N ILE A 94 -7.68 -2.58 -21.91
CA ILE A 94 -7.15 -2.27 -20.57
C ILE A 94 -6.17 -1.11 -20.59
N CYS A 95 -5.27 -1.01 -21.57
CA CYS A 95 -4.41 0.16 -21.71
C CYS A 95 -5.24 1.41 -21.98
N PHE A 96 -6.30 1.34 -22.80
CA PHE A 96 -7.21 2.47 -23.01
C PHE A 96 -7.88 2.93 -21.70
N ARG A 97 -8.39 2.01 -20.87
CA ARG A 97 -8.97 2.34 -19.54
C ARG A 97 -7.94 2.93 -18.58
N ILE A 98 -6.71 2.43 -18.63
CA ILE A 98 -5.59 2.87 -17.80
C ILE A 98 -5.17 4.29 -18.22
N GLU A 99 -5.11 4.57 -19.52
CA GLU A 99 -4.88 5.88 -20.12
C GLU A 99 -6.03 6.87 -19.81
N GLU A 100 -7.31 6.46 -19.95
CA GLU A 100 -8.49 7.25 -19.55
C GLU A 100 -8.49 7.64 -18.07
N VAL A 101 -7.99 6.76 -17.19
CA VAL A 101 -7.86 7.00 -15.74
C VAL A 101 -6.55 7.75 -15.40
N GLY A 102 -5.73 8.08 -16.40
CA GLY A 102 -4.52 8.92 -16.26
C GLY A 102 -3.22 8.17 -15.96
N PHE A 103 -3.23 6.84 -15.91
CA PHE A 103 -2.06 6.01 -15.64
C PHE A 103 -1.20 5.79 -16.89
N ILE A 104 -0.73 6.87 -17.52
CA ILE A 104 0.02 6.80 -18.79
C ILE A 104 1.46 6.29 -18.58
N VAL A 105 2.13 6.75 -17.52
CA VAL A 105 3.51 6.38 -17.19
C VAL A 105 3.52 5.26 -16.14
N PRO A 106 4.21 4.13 -16.37
CA PRO A 106 4.33 3.06 -15.39
C PRO A 106 5.22 3.46 -14.21
N THR A 107 4.81 3.08 -13.00
CA THR A 107 5.66 3.21 -11.80
C THR A 107 6.82 2.23 -11.83
N ASP A 108 7.90 2.50 -11.07
CA ASP A 108 9.11 1.66 -10.99
C ASP A 108 8.81 0.17 -10.78
N VAL A 109 7.84 -0.16 -9.91
CA VAL A 109 7.42 -1.56 -9.64
C VAL A 109 6.59 -2.15 -10.77
N GLN A 110 5.89 -1.34 -11.57
CA GLN A 110 5.24 -1.81 -12.80
C GLN A 110 6.30 -2.09 -13.88
N GLN A 111 7.26 -1.18 -14.07
CA GLN A 111 8.36 -1.36 -15.03
C GLN A 111 9.18 -2.62 -14.75
N GLN A 112 9.60 -2.82 -13.50
CA GLN A 112 10.45 -3.96 -13.12
C GLN A 112 9.68 -5.29 -13.03
N ALA A 113 8.41 -5.28 -12.58
CA ALA A 113 7.69 -6.53 -12.34
C ALA A 113 6.85 -7.04 -13.53
N LEU A 114 6.30 -6.17 -14.38
CA LEU A 114 5.44 -6.63 -15.48
C LEU A 114 6.16 -7.61 -16.44
N PRO A 115 7.42 -7.39 -16.87
CA PRO A 115 8.13 -8.37 -17.69
C PRO A 115 8.33 -9.74 -16.99
N VAL A 116 8.52 -9.74 -15.67
CA VAL A 116 8.70 -10.95 -14.86
C VAL A 116 7.39 -11.71 -14.69
N LEU A 117 6.31 -10.99 -14.39
CA LEU A 117 4.97 -11.54 -14.23
C LEU A 117 4.43 -12.08 -15.56
N LEU A 118 4.56 -11.32 -16.64
CA LEU A 118 4.10 -11.73 -17.97
C LEU A 118 4.93 -12.88 -18.56
N SER A 119 6.14 -13.14 -18.07
CA SER A 119 6.90 -14.36 -18.38
C SER A 119 6.43 -15.61 -17.60
N GLY A 120 5.28 -15.55 -16.90
CA GLY A 120 4.67 -16.70 -16.19
C GLY A 120 5.37 -17.14 -14.89
N ARG A 121 6.39 -16.39 -14.43
CA ARG A 121 7.17 -16.73 -13.22
C ARG A 121 6.47 -16.30 -11.94
N ASP A 122 6.64 -17.09 -10.89
CA ASP A 122 6.18 -16.71 -9.55
C ASP A 122 6.99 -15.49 -9.07
N CYS A 123 6.35 -14.57 -8.34
CA CYS A 123 6.95 -13.28 -8.04
C CYS A 123 6.62 -12.79 -6.63
N ILE A 124 7.59 -12.15 -5.97
CA ILE A 124 7.40 -11.38 -4.74
C ILE A 124 7.56 -9.89 -5.09
N LEU A 125 6.46 -9.14 -5.01
CA LEU A 125 6.37 -7.71 -5.25
C LEU A 125 6.56 -6.95 -3.92
N HIS A 126 7.77 -6.45 -3.69
CA HIS A 126 8.14 -5.72 -2.48
C HIS A 126 8.44 -4.27 -2.85
N ALA A 127 7.49 -3.39 -2.56
CA ALA A 127 7.56 -1.95 -2.87
C ALA A 127 6.59 -1.20 -1.95
N GLN A 128 6.86 0.08 -1.67
CA GLN A 128 6.08 0.90 -0.73
C GLN A 128 4.56 0.93 -1.00
N THR A 129 3.78 1.34 0.00
CA THR A 129 2.34 1.62 -0.17
C THR A 129 2.14 2.74 -1.20
N GLY A 130 1.09 2.65 -2.03
CA GLY A 130 0.83 3.60 -3.12
C GLY A 130 1.60 3.34 -4.42
N SER A 131 2.68 2.55 -4.42
CA SER A 131 3.53 2.26 -5.61
C SER A 131 2.84 1.60 -6.82
N GLY A 132 1.55 1.23 -6.72
CA GLY A 132 0.79 0.66 -7.85
C GLY A 132 0.75 -0.87 -7.93
N LYS A 133 1.27 -1.61 -6.94
CA LYS A 133 1.28 -3.09 -6.87
C LYS A 133 -0.03 -3.75 -7.30
N THR A 134 -1.18 -3.19 -6.90
CA THR A 134 -2.52 -3.68 -7.22
C THR A 134 -2.80 -3.66 -8.73
N LEU A 135 -2.39 -2.61 -9.45
CA LEU A 135 -2.53 -2.58 -10.91
C LEU A 135 -1.57 -3.58 -11.56
N THR A 136 -0.35 -3.71 -11.03
CA THR A 136 0.67 -4.65 -11.50
C THR A 136 0.19 -6.10 -11.53
N TYR A 137 -0.40 -6.61 -10.42
CA TYR A 137 -0.92 -7.98 -10.41
C TYR A 137 -2.27 -8.14 -11.12
N LEU A 138 -3.09 -7.08 -11.22
CA LEU A 138 -4.32 -7.13 -12.00
C LEU A 138 -4.03 -7.23 -13.51
N LEU A 139 -3.02 -6.50 -14.01
CA LEU A 139 -2.56 -6.62 -15.40
C LEU A 139 -2.15 -8.06 -15.76
N LEU A 140 -1.42 -8.75 -14.87
CA LEU A 140 -1.13 -10.18 -15.04
C LEU A 140 -2.42 -11.03 -15.08
N ILE A 141 -3.34 -10.80 -14.13
CA ILE A 141 -4.59 -11.58 -14.09
C ILE A 141 -5.36 -11.41 -15.41
N PHE A 142 -5.51 -10.18 -15.91
CA PHE A 142 -6.24 -9.92 -17.14
C PHE A 142 -5.55 -10.44 -18.40
N SER A 143 -4.22 -10.50 -18.44
CA SER A 143 -3.51 -11.05 -19.62
C SER A 143 -3.71 -12.55 -19.79
N VAL A 144 -3.95 -13.30 -18.71
CA VAL A 144 -4.09 -14.77 -18.77
C VAL A 144 -5.53 -15.27 -18.74
N VAL A 145 -6.48 -14.60 -18.07
CA VAL A 145 -7.86 -15.12 -17.93
C VAL A 145 -8.61 -15.25 -19.25
N ASN A 146 -9.46 -16.28 -19.36
CA ASN A 146 -10.28 -16.55 -20.53
C ASN A 146 -11.77 -16.50 -20.13
N THR A 147 -12.48 -15.46 -20.55
CA THR A 147 -13.90 -15.25 -20.17
C THR A 147 -14.87 -16.24 -20.80
N LYS A 148 -14.44 -17.04 -21.80
CA LYS A 148 -15.23 -18.14 -22.37
C LYS A 148 -15.36 -19.33 -21.40
N ILE A 149 -14.48 -19.42 -20.38
CA ILE A 149 -14.47 -20.50 -19.39
C ILE A 149 -15.17 -20.02 -18.11
N SER A 150 -16.34 -20.57 -17.81
CA SER A 150 -17.13 -20.30 -16.58
C SER A 150 -16.52 -21.00 -15.34
N ALA A 151 -15.29 -20.61 -14.97
CA ALA A 151 -14.56 -21.15 -13.83
C ALA A 151 -13.73 -20.05 -13.14
N VAL A 152 -13.39 -20.27 -11.87
CA VAL A 152 -12.48 -19.42 -11.09
C VAL A 152 -11.06 -19.60 -11.63
N GLN A 153 -10.52 -18.53 -12.21
CA GLN A 153 -9.21 -18.55 -12.88
C GLN A 153 -8.17 -17.69 -12.17
N ALA A 154 -8.60 -16.67 -11.42
CA ALA A 154 -7.73 -15.90 -10.54
C ALA A 154 -8.35 -15.71 -9.15
N LEU A 155 -7.52 -15.84 -8.13
CA LEU A 155 -7.88 -15.61 -6.72
C LEU A 155 -6.92 -14.57 -6.13
N ILE A 156 -7.49 -13.52 -5.54
CA ILE A 156 -6.74 -12.47 -4.83
C ILE A 156 -7.14 -12.52 -3.36
N VAL A 157 -6.17 -12.78 -2.49
CA VAL A 157 -6.35 -12.93 -1.04
C VAL A 157 -5.86 -11.67 -0.35
N VAL A 158 -6.71 -11.10 0.50
CA VAL A 158 -6.45 -9.86 1.24
C VAL A 158 -6.67 -10.05 2.76
N PRO A 159 -5.98 -9.29 3.63
CA PRO A 159 -6.19 -9.33 5.06
C PRO A 159 -7.52 -8.72 5.51
N THR A 160 -7.90 -7.58 4.92
CA THR A 160 -9.02 -6.75 5.38
C THR A 160 -10.12 -6.69 4.32
N ARG A 161 -11.36 -6.58 4.79
CA ARG A 161 -12.55 -6.38 3.94
C ARG A 161 -12.43 -5.07 3.16
N GLU A 162 -11.82 -4.06 3.76
CA GLU A 162 -11.73 -2.70 3.22
C GLU A 162 -10.73 -2.65 2.05
N LEU A 163 -9.58 -3.33 2.15
CA LEU A 163 -8.71 -3.57 0.99
C LEU A 163 -9.43 -4.39 -0.08
N GLY A 164 -10.14 -5.45 0.32
CA GLY A 164 -10.91 -6.28 -0.60
C GLY A 164 -11.94 -5.51 -1.42
N ILE A 165 -12.58 -4.48 -0.84
CA ILE A 165 -13.48 -3.58 -1.56
C ILE A 165 -12.72 -2.72 -2.57
N GLN A 166 -11.54 -2.20 -2.23
CA GLN A 166 -10.70 -1.40 -3.15
C GLN A 166 -10.18 -2.24 -4.31
N VAL A 167 -9.58 -3.40 -4.04
CA VAL A 167 -9.10 -4.33 -5.08
C VAL A 167 -10.26 -4.78 -5.97
N THR A 168 -11.44 -5.05 -5.40
CA THR A 168 -12.66 -5.34 -6.18
C THR A 168 -13.08 -4.16 -7.06
N LYS A 169 -13.02 -2.91 -6.56
CA LYS A 169 -13.37 -1.70 -7.34
C LYS A 169 -12.45 -1.57 -8.57
N VAL A 170 -11.14 -1.67 -8.38
CA VAL A 170 -10.15 -1.58 -9.48
C VAL A 170 -10.33 -2.75 -10.45
N ALA A 171 -10.46 -3.99 -9.96
CA ALA A 171 -10.69 -5.15 -10.81
C ALA A 171 -11.98 -5.02 -11.65
N ARG A 172 -13.07 -4.47 -11.09
CA ARG A 172 -14.33 -4.24 -11.83
C ARG A 172 -14.24 -3.11 -12.85
N MET A 173 -13.48 -2.06 -12.55
CA MET A 173 -13.21 -0.95 -13.47
C MET A 173 -12.49 -1.44 -14.74
N LEU A 174 -11.48 -2.31 -14.56
CA LEU A 174 -10.73 -2.95 -15.65
C LEU A 174 -11.54 -4.03 -16.38
N ALA A 175 -12.40 -4.78 -15.67
CA ALA A 175 -13.22 -5.87 -16.23
C ALA A 175 -14.49 -5.44 -16.97
N ALA A 176 -14.90 -4.17 -16.89
CA ALA A 176 -16.11 -3.70 -17.53
C ALA A 176 -15.99 -3.68 -19.08
N LYS A 177 -17.12 -3.81 -19.78
CA LYS A 177 -17.17 -3.78 -21.24
C LYS A 177 -16.85 -2.37 -21.79
N PRO A 178 -16.31 -2.25 -23.03
CA PRO A 178 -16.35 -0.99 -23.77
C PRO A 178 -17.81 -0.66 -24.14
N MET A 179 -18.10 0.57 -24.55
CA MET A 179 -19.46 0.96 -24.94
C MET A 179 -19.84 0.56 -26.37
N GLU A 180 -18.89 0.14 -27.19
CA GLU A 180 -19.16 -0.26 -28.58
C GLU A 180 -19.77 -1.67 -28.68
N PRO A 181 -20.73 -1.93 -29.59
CA PRO A 181 -21.60 -3.10 -29.46
C PRO A 181 -21.06 -4.40 -30.08
N GLU A 182 -20.00 -4.32 -30.89
CA GLU A 182 -19.82 -5.24 -32.03
C GLU A 182 -19.17 -6.61 -31.70
N LEU A 183 -18.68 -6.84 -30.48
CA LEU A 183 -18.16 -8.14 -30.06
C LEU A 183 -18.97 -8.77 -28.91
N GLU A 184 -19.52 -9.96 -29.17
CA GLU A 184 -20.22 -10.84 -28.21
C GLU A 184 -19.28 -11.47 -27.15
N GLN A 185 -18.21 -10.79 -26.73
CA GLN A 185 -17.36 -11.29 -25.67
C GLN A 185 -18.12 -11.34 -24.34
N LYS A 186 -18.09 -12.51 -23.68
CA LYS A 186 -18.58 -12.66 -22.31
C LYS A 186 -17.75 -11.79 -21.37
N SER A 187 -18.40 -11.01 -20.51
CA SER A 187 -17.72 -10.10 -19.58
C SER A 187 -16.92 -10.87 -18.52
N CYS A 188 -15.75 -10.34 -18.14
CA CYS A 188 -14.98 -10.88 -17.03
C CYS A 188 -15.74 -10.61 -15.71
N THR A 189 -16.01 -11.65 -14.94
CA THR A 189 -16.86 -11.56 -13.73
C THR A 189 -16.01 -11.52 -12.45
N VAL A 190 -16.23 -10.50 -11.62
CA VAL A 190 -15.44 -10.24 -10.40
C VAL A 190 -16.31 -10.32 -9.14
N MET A 191 -16.13 -11.38 -8.35
CA MET A 191 -16.80 -11.57 -7.06
C MET A 191 -15.93 -11.09 -5.88
N ALA A 192 -16.58 -10.49 -4.88
CA ALA A 192 -15.97 -10.16 -3.59
C ALA A 192 -16.49 -11.11 -2.50
N LEU A 193 -15.64 -12.02 -2.02
CA LEU A 193 -15.92 -12.99 -0.96
C LEU A 193 -15.29 -12.49 0.36
N LEU A 194 -15.89 -11.44 0.91
CA LEU A 194 -15.36 -10.71 2.06
C LEU A 194 -16.18 -10.95 3.33
N ASP A 195 -15.52 -10.86 4.48
CA ASP A 195 -16.13 -11.05 5.80
C ASP A 195 -17.34 -10.12 6.02
N GLY A 196 -18.38 -10.64 6.68
CA GLY A 196 -19.69 -9.98 6.83
C GLY A 196 -20.57 -10.00 5.57
N GLY A 197 -20.06 -10.44 4.41
CA GLY A 197 -20.85 -10.56 3.19
C GLY A 197 -21.99 -11.59 3.28
N MET A 198 -23.00 -11.45 2.42
CA MET A 198 -24.13 -12.38 2.34
C MET A 198 -23.73 -13.74 1.73
N LEU A 199 -23.06 -14.58 2.52
CA LEU A 199 -22.56 -15.89 2.11
C LEU A 199 -23.64 -16.77 1.46
N LYS A 200 -24.91 -16.71 1.90
CA LYS A 200 -26.03 -17.43 1.25
C LYS A 200 -26.20 -17.04 -0.22
N ARG A 201 -26.13 -15.74 -0.55
CA ARG A 201 -26.24 -15.22 -1.92
C ARG A 201 -25.01 -15.56 -2.75
N HIS A 202 -23.82 -15.48 -2.17
CA HIS A 202 -22.57 -15.83 -2.86
C HIS A 202 -22.54 -17.32 -3.21
N LYS A 203 -22.96 -18.21 -2.30
CA LYS A 203 -23.10 -19.67 -2.58
C LYS A 203 -24.03 -19.98 -3.75
N SER A 204 -25.13 -19.24 -3.88
CA SER A 204 -26.08 -19.43 -5.00
C SER A 204 -25.45 -19.01 -6.33
N TRP A 205 -24.78 -17.85 -6.36
CA TRP A 205 -24.10 -17.36 -7.56
C TRP A 205 -22.94 -18.28 -7.96
N LEU A 206 -22.06 -18.67 -7.03
CA LEU A 206 -20.95 -19.62 -7.27
C LEU A 206 -21.40 -20.95 -7.89
N LYS A 207 -22.62 -21.41 -7.57
CA LYS A 207 -23.20 -22.66 -8.12
C LYS A 207 -23.89 -22.49 -9.47
N ALA A 208 -24.38 -21.29 -9.78
CA ALA A 208 -25.09 -21.01 -11.03
C ALA A 208 -24.13 -20.55 -12.14
N GLU A 209 -23.18 -19.67 -11.81
CA GLU A 209 -22.15 -19.17 -12.73
C GLU A 209 -20.89 -18.81 -11.95
N PRO A 210 -19.83 -19.65 -12.00
CA PRO A 210 -18.57 -19.35 -11.33
C PRO A 210 -17.91 -18.07 -11.87
N PRO A 211 -17.50 -17.13 -11.01
CA PRO A 211 -16.86 -15.88 -11.41
C PRO A 211 -15.42 -16.13 -11.90
N THR A 212 -14.98 -15.39 -12.91
CA THR A 212 -13.62 -15.48 -13.46
C THR A 212 -12.54 -15.10 -12.43
N ILE A 213 -12.80 -14.03 -11.67
CA ILE A 213 -11.89 -13.46 -10.66
C ILE A 213 -12.62 -13.40 -9.31
N VAL A 214 -11.93 -13.80 -8.24
CA VAL A 214 -12.43 -13.69 -6.85
C VAL A 214 -11.44 -12.91 -6.00
N VAL A 215 -11.93 -11.86 -5.33
CA VAL A 215 -11.21 -11.15 -4.26
C VAL A 215 -11.78 -11.61 -2.92
N ALA A 216 -10.96 -12.14 -2.01
CA ALA A 216 -11.45 -12.77 -0.78
C ALA A 216 -10.61 -12.47 0.46
N THR A 217 -11.25 -12.37 1.62
CA THR A 217 -10.58 -12.43 2.92
C THR A 217 -10.30 -13.88 3.29
N VAL A 218 -9.14 -14.16 3.93
CA VAL A 218 -8.68 -15.52 4.28
C VAL A 218 -9.79 -16.33 4.99
N ARG A 219 -10.46 -15.72 5.98
CA ARG A 219 -11.54 -16.36 6.75
C ARG A 219 -12.72 -16.78 5.87
N SER A 220 -13.27 -15.87 5.07
CA SER A 220 -14.43 -16.15 4.19
C SER A 220 -14.10 -17.13 3.07
N LEU A 221 -12.87 -17.09 2.54
CA LEU A 221 -12.36 -18.05 1.56
C LEU A 221 -12.30 -19.48 2.13
N CYS A 222 -11.62 -19.68 3.26
CA CYS A 222 -11.49 -20.99 3.88
C CYS A 222 -12.86 -21.58 4.23
N GLN A 223 -13.80 -20.77 4.73
CA GLN A 223 -15.17 -21.24 5.02
C GLN A 223 -15.93 -21.76 3.78
N MET A 224 -15.60 -21.33 2.56
CA MET A 224 -16.20 -21.87 1.33
C MET A 224 -15.48 -23.12 0.80
N LEU A 225 -14.14 -23.17 0.95
CA LEU A 225 -13.30 -24.32 0.62
C LEU A 225 -13.59 -25.52 1.53
N GLU A 226 -13.60 -25.33 2.85
CA GLU A 226 -13.94 -26.35 3.86
C GLU A 226 -15.32 -26.97 3.63
N LYS A 227 -16.25 -26.20 3.05
CA LYS A 227 -17.63 -26.62 2.77
C LYS A 227 -17.82 -27.15 1.34
N GLN A 228 -16.73 -27.30 0.58
CA GLN A 228 -16.69 -27.83 -0.79
C GLN A 228 -17.65 -27.11 -1.77
N ILE A 229 -17.85 -25.79 -1.55
CA ILE A 229 -18.73 -24.95 -2.42
C ILE A 229 -17.89 -24.20 -3.46
N PHE A 230 -16.57 -24.15 -3.27
CA PHE A 230 -15.64 -23.37 -4.06
C PHE A 230 -14.49 -24.29 -4.51
N LYS A 231 -14.26 -24.37 -5.82
CA LYS A 231 -13.21 -25.20 -6.45
C LYS A 231 -12.13 -24.30 -7.03
N LEU A 232 -10.87 -24.70 -6.87
CA LEU A 232 -9.69 -24.01 -7.41
C LEU A 232 -8.99 -24.79 -8.54
N GLU A 233 -9.64 -25.82 -9.08
CA GLU A 233 -9.12 -26.70 -10.14
C GLU A 233 -8.66 -25.96 -11.40
N SER A 234 -9.30 -24.83 -11.73
CA SER A 234 -8.98 -23.98 -12.89
C SER A 234 -8.20 -22.70 -12.55
N MET A 235 -7.76 -22.55 -11.29
CA MET A 235 -7.09 -21.33 -10.80
C MET A 235 -5.65 -21.25 -11.35
N ARG A 236 -5.44 -20.33 -12.30
CA ARG A 236 -4.13 -20.10 -12.95
C ARG A 236 -3.30 -19.01 -12.27
N VAL A 237 -3.92 -18.09 -11.52
CA VAL A 237 -3.19 -17.06 -10.73
C VAL A 237 -3.69 -17.03 -9.29
N LEU A 238 -2.75 -17.03 -8.34
CA LEU A 238 -2.99 -16.78 -6.92
C LEU A 238 -2.18 -15.56 -6.48
N VAL A 239 -2.88 -14.49 -6.09
CA VAL A 239 -2.28 -13.29 -5.49
C VAL A 239 -2.55 -13.29 -3.99
N ILE A 240 -1.52 -13.02 -3.19
CA ILE A 240 -1.59 -12.80 -1.74
C ILE A 240 -1.07 -11.39 -1.47
N ASP A 241 -1.94 -10.46 -1.06
CA ASP A 241 -1.64 -9.01 -0.95
C ASP A 241 -1.65 -8.54 0.52
N GLU A 242 -0.76 -7.63 0.89
CA GLU A 242 -0.39 -7.28 2.29
C GLU A 242 0.05 -8.53 3.10
N VAL A 243 1.06 -9.22 2.58
CA VAL A 243 1.61 -10.48 3.11
C VAL A 243 2.13 -10.33 4.54
N ASP A 244 2.77 -9.21 4.86
CA ASP A 244 3.31 -8.93 6.20
C ASP A 244 2.25 -9.06 7.30
N PHE A 245 1.06 -8.49 7.09
CA PHE A 245 -0.04 -8.59 8.02
C PHE A 245 -0.56 -10.01 8.15
N MET A 246 -0.78 -10.73 7.05
CA MET A 246 -1.37 -12.07 7.12
C MET A 246 -0.44 -13.13 7.72
N PHE A 247 0.88 -12.93 7.67
CA PHE A 247 1.84 -13.80 8.36
C PHE A 247 2.14 -13.37 9.80
N ASN A 248 1.98 -12.09 10.16
CA ASN A 248 2.08 -11.62 11.54
C ASN A 248 0.77 -11.87 12.34
N ALA A 249 -0.38 -11.86 11.68
CA ALA A 249 -1.70 -12.09 12.27
C ALA A 249 -1.90 -13.57 12.64
N SER A 250 -1.50 -13.93 13.87
CA SER A 250 -1.54 -15.30 14.42
C SER A 250 -2.84 -16.09 14.16
N LYS A 251 -3.99 -15.42 14.15
CA LYS A 251 -5.32 -15.99 13.86
C LYS A 251 -5.51 -16.47 12.40
N GLN A 252 -4.70 -15.98 11.44
CA GLN A 252 -4.89 -16.23 9.99
C GLN A 252 -3.80 -17.11 9.35
N VAL A 253 -2.57 -17.11 9.88
CA VAL A 253 -1.40 -17.77 9.28
C VAL A 253 -1.65 -19.24 8.93
N GLY A 254 -2.27 -20.01 9.83
CA GLY A 254 -2.54 -21.43 9.62
C GLY A 254 -3.49 -21.71 8.45
N SER A 255 -4.49 -20.85 8.26
CA SER A 255 -5.45 -20.93 7.16
C SER A 255 -4.82 -20.54 5.83
N LEU A 256 -3.97 -19.50 5.82
CA LEU A 256 -3.21 -19.11 4.63
C LEU A 256 -2.20 -20.19 4.21
N ARG A 257 -1.50 -20.82 5.16
CA ARG A 257 -0.61 -21.96 4.85
C ARG A 257 -1.37 -23.15 4.26
N LYS A 258 -2.56 -23.49 4.77
CA LYS A 258 -3.44 -24.51 4.16
C LYS A 258 -3.89 -24.14 2.75
N LEU A 259 -4.18 -22.88 2.47
CA LEU A 259 -4.53 -22.43 1.11
C LEU A 259 -3.37 -22.67 0.12
N LEU A 260 -2.16 -22.27 0.51
CA LEU A 260 -0.97 -22.31 -0.33
C LEU A 260 -0.48 -23.73 -0.65
N THR A 261 -0.70 -24.70 0.26
CA THR A 261 -0.18 -26.08 0.13
C THR A 261 -1.25 -27.15 -0.12
N SER A 262 -2.46 -26.99 0.43
CA SER A 262 -3.46 -28.08 0.53
C SER A 262 -4.67 -27.87 -0.38
N TYR A 263 -5.11 -26.62 -0.56
CA TYR A 263 -6.23 -26.28 -1.44
C TYR A 263 -5.81 -25.89 -2.87
N SER A 264 -4.50 -25.78 -3.14
CA SER A 264 -3.99 -25.44 -4.48
C SER A 264 -2.57 -25.96 -4.70
N SER A 265 -2.30 -26.50 -5.90
CA SER A 265 -0.97 -26.95 -6.34
C SER A 265 -0.17 -25.77 -6.93
N THR A 266 1.14 -25.72 -6.72
CA THR A 266 2.04 -24.72 -7.32
C THR A 266 2.31 -24.96 -8.81
N ASN A 267 2.28 -26.22 -9.26
CA ASN A 267 2.55 -26.57 -10.66
C ASN A 267 1.47 -26.07 -11.62
N ASN A 268 0.25 -25.84 -11.12
CA ASN A 268 -0.93 -25.49 -11.92
C ASN A 268 -1.23 -23.97 -11.94
N ARG A 269 -0.43 -23.17 -11.23
CA ARG A 269 -0.67 -21.73 -11.03
C ARG A 269 0.60 -20.90 -11.19
N GLN A 270 0.41 -19.59 -11.27
CA GLN A 270 1.42 -18.59 -10.96
C GLN A 270 1.08 -17.97 -9.60
N THR A 271 2.07 -17.87 -8.72
CA THR A 271 1.90 -17.29 -7.37
C THR A 271 2.54 -15.91 -7.29
N VAL A 272 1.78 -14.92 -6.83
CA VAL A 272 2.26 -13.55 -6.60
C VAL A 272 2.06 -13.18 -5.14
N PHE A 273 3.14 -12.86 -4.44
CA PHE A 273 3.12 -12.27 -3.10
C PHE A 273 3.34 -10.77 -3.22
N ALA A 274 2.50 -9.94 -2.60
CA ALA A 274 2.62 -8.47 -2.65
C ALA A 274 2.60 -7.88 -1.22
N SER A 275 3.56 -6.99 -0.92
CA SER A 275 3.67 -6.41 0.42
C SER A 275 4.27 -5.00 0.38
N ALA A 276 3.95 -4.18 1.38
CA ALA A 276 4.66 -2.92 1.62
C ALA A 276 6.01 -3.13 2.32
N SER A 277 6.07 -4.08 3.26
CA SER A 277 7.30 -4.52 3.93
C SER A 277 7.42 -6.04 3.92
N ILE A 278 8.64 -6.58 3.92
CA ILE A 278 8.93 -7.99 4.21
C ILE A 278 10.19 -8.06 5.08
N PRO A 279 10.05 -8.02 6.43
CA PRO A 279 11.16 -8.27 7.35
C PRO A 279 11.84 -9.60 7.03
N GLN A 280 13.17 -9.60 6.97
CA GLN A 280 13.97 -10.75 6.55
C GLN A 280 13.55 -11.33 5.17
N HIS A 281 13.25 -10.49 4.16
CA HIS A 281 12.79 -10.90 2.82
C HIS A 281 13.53 -12.10 2.18
N ARG A 282 14.86 -12.25 2.39
CA ARG A 282 15.63 -13.42 1.90
C ARG A 282 15.19 -14.73 2.55
N ARG A 283 14.86 -14.70 3.84
CA ARG A 283 14.28 -15.83 4.57
C ARG A 283 12.85 -16.10 4.11
N PHE A 284 12.03 -15.07 3.90
CA PHE A 284 10.68 -15.24 3.37
C PHE A 284 10.69 -15.88 1.96
N LEU A 285 11.61 -15.47 1.09
CA LEU A 285 11.85 -16.10 -0.22
C LEU A 285 12.27 -17.57 -0.10
N HIS A 286 13.19 -17.89 0.82
CA HIS A 286 13.58 -19.28 1.11
C HIS A 286 12.38 -20.11 1.62
N ASP A 287 11.60 -19.57 2.56
CA ASP A 287 10.42 -20.24 3.12
C ASP A 287 9.35 -20.45 2.03
N CYS A 288 9.15 -19.51 1.09
CA CYS A 288 8.25 -19.68 -0.06
C CYS A 288 8.60 -20.89 -0.92
N ILE A 289 9.89 -21.10 -1.19
CA ILE A 289 10.39 -22.23 -1.98
C ILE A 289 10.32 -23.52 -1.15
N GLN A 290 10.87 -23.52 0.06
CA GLN A 290 10.97 -24.71 0.93
C GLN A 290 9.59 -25.27 1.30
N GLN A 291 8.63 -24.39 1.59
CA GLN A 291 7.25 -24.76 1.96
C GLN A 291 6.34 -25.00 0.74
N LYS A 292 6.90 -24.94 -0.49
CA LYS A 292 6.18 -25.11 -1.77
C LYS A 292 4.98 -24.18 -1.90
N TRP A 293 5.15 -22.90 -1.56
CA TRP A 293 4.17 -21.86 -1.83
C TRP A 293 4.34 -21.26 -3.22
N THR A 294 5.59 -21.25 -3.71
CA THR A 294 5.96 -20.86 -5.09
C THR A 294 6.69 -22.00 -5.82
N LYS A 295 6.95 -21.78 -7.11
CA LYS A 295 8.00 -22.47 -7.86
C LYS A 295 9.41 -22.07 -7.34
N SER A 296 10.44 -22.80 -7.77
CA SER A 296 11.85 -22.58 -7.36
C SER A 296 12.54 -21.42 -8.08
N ASP A 297 12.02 -21.01 -9.24
CA ASP A 297 12.50 -19.90 -10.07
C ASP A 297 11.83 -18.54 -9.73
N VAL A 298 11.21 -18.46 -8.54
CA VAL A 298 10.53 -17.28 -8.03
C VAL A 298 11.47 -16.06 -7.97
N VAL A 299 10.99 -14.93 -8.51
CA VAL A 299 11.74 -13.68 -8.55
C VAL A 299 11.28 -12.75 -7.42
N HIS A 300 12.23 -12.11 -6.72
CA HIS A 300 11.93 -11.05 -5.76
C HIS A 300 12.21 -9.70 -6.40
N VAL A 301 11.16 -8.96 -6.77
CA VAL A 301 11.24 -7.59 -7.27
C VAL A 301 11.13 -6.65 -6.07
N HIS A 302 12.25 -5.99 -5.72
CA HIS A 302 12.37 -5.14 -4.55
C HIS A 302 12.73 -3.71 -4.98
N VAL A 303 11.76 -2.80 -4.86
CA VAL A 303 11.83 -1.45 -5.41
C VAL A 303 11.97 -0.42 -4.31
N ASN A 304 12.85 0.56 -4.55
CA ASN A 304 13.20 1.68 -3.68
C ASN A 304 13.52 1.26 -2.22
N PRO A 305 14.48 0.32 -2.01
CA PRO A 305 14.80 -0.25 -0.70
C PRO A 305 15.54 0.71 0.26
N ILE A 306 15.87 1.92 -0.20
CA ILE A 306 16.64 2.94 0.54
C ILE A 306 15.70 3.94 1.23
N GLU A 307 14.55 4.24 0.62
CA GLU A 307 13.56 5.22 1.08
C GLU A 307 12.20 4.54 1.26
N PRO A 308 11.93 3.91 2.42
CA PRO A 308 10.67 3.20 2.66
C PRO A 308 9.49 4.14 3.00
N MET A 309 9.76 5.43 3.20
CA MET A 309 8.80 6.48 3.57
C MET A 309 8.81 7.60 2.53
N PRO A 310 7.65 8.11 2.07
CA PRO A 310 7.59 9.33 1.26
C PRO A 310 8.26 10.54 1.92
N SER A 311 9.15 11.21 1.20
CA SER A 311 9.94 12.36 1.66
C SER A 311 9.11 13.62 1.99
N SER A 312 7.83 13.66 1.62
CA SER A 312 6.88 14.72 1.98
C SER A 312 6.18 14.52 3.34
N LEU A 313 6.53 13.46 4.09
CA LEU A 313 6.05 13.23 5.45
C LEU A 313 7.01 13.85 6.48
N HIS A 314 6.50 14.79 7.26
CA HIS A 314 7.19 15.32 8.43
C HIS A 314 6.87 14.45 9.66
N HIS A 315 7.87 13.76 10.18
CA HIS A 315 7.75 12.92 11.37
C HIS A 315 8.12 13.73 12.62
N ARG A 316 7.26 13.69 13.64
CA ARG A 316 7.45 14.45 14.90
C ARG A 316 6.91 13.67 16.10
N PHE A 317 7.35 14.02 17.31
CA PHE A 317 6.92 13.37 18.56
C PHE A 317 6.78 14.36 19.71
N VAL A 318 6.05 13.96 20.75
CA VAL A 318 5.93 14.69 22.02
C VAL A 318 6.03 13.70 23.17
N ILE A 319 6.81 14.04 24.20
CA ILE A 319 6.93 13.26 25.43
C ILE A 319 5.91 13.78 26.45
N CYS A 320 5.09 12.88 26.99
CA CYS A 320 4.09 13.20 28.03
C CYS A 320 3.85 12.01 28.97
N ASN A 321 3.23 12.24 30.13
CA ASN A 321 2.83 11.15 31.01
C ASN A 321 1.60 10.40 30.47
N LYS A 322 1.44 9.13 30.85
CA LYS A 322 0.34 8.26 30.38
C LYS A 322 -1.05 8.83 30.66
N TYR A 323 -1.20 9.63 31.72
CA TYR A 323 -2.45 10.32 32.09
C TYR A 323 -2.72 11.57 31.24
N GLU A 324 -1.67 12.24 30.77
CA GLU A 324 -1.72 13.49 30.01
C GLU A 324 -1.98 13.27 28.52
N ARG A 325 -1.67 12.10 27.94
CA ARG A 325 -1.82 11.76 26.51
C ARG A 325 -3.09 12.32 25.85
N ARG A 326 -4.24 12.31 26.56
CA ARG A 326 -5.51 12.87 26.09
C ARG A 326 -5.51 14.39 25.95
N GLN A 327 -4.98 15.10 26.95
CA GLN A 327 -4.83 16.56 26.89
C GLN A 327 -3.73 16.95 25.89
N THR A 328 -2.63 16.20 25.84
CA THR A 328 -1.58 16.33 24.82
C THR A 328 -2.14 16.24 23.40
N LEU A 329 -2.99 15.23 23.13
CA LEU A 329 -3.68 15.11 21.84
C LEU A 329 -4.61 16.30 21.57
N LEU A 330 -5.39 16.75 22.57
CA LEU A 330 -6.30 17.87 22.41
C LEU A 330 -5.55 19.17 22.05
N SER A 331 -4.44 19.46 22.73
CA SER A 331 -3.57 20.60 22.43
C SER A 331 -2.95 20.51 21.03
N LEU A 332 -2.53 19.32 20.59
CA LEU A 332 -2.05 19.09 19.22
C LEU A 332 -3.15 19.37 18.19
N LEU A 333 -4.34 18.79 18.35
CA LEU A 333 -5.47 18.99 17.43
C LEU A 333 -5.87 20.48 17.30
N HIS A 334 -5.79 21.25 18.39
CA HIS A 334 -6.01 22.71 18.34
C HIS A 334 -4.85 23.48 17.68
N SER A 335 -3.60 23.05 17.87
CA SER A 335 -2.41 23.68 17.27
C SER A 335 -2.27 23.37 15.77
N ASP A 336 -2.69 22.18 15.35
CA ASP A 336 -2.53 21.67 13.99
C ASP A 336 -3.75 21.95 13.09
N ALA A 337 -4.93 22.14 13.71
CA ALA A 337 -6.23 22.35 13.05
C ALA A 337 -6.50 21.43 11.82
N PRO A 338 -6.39 20.10 11.97
CA PRO A 338 -6.35 19.19 10.83
C PRO A 338 -7.72 19.03 10.14
N GLU A 339 -7.79 19.40 8.85
CA GLU A 339 -8.95 19.16 7.98
C GLU A 339 -9.30 17.66 7.85
N CYS A 340 -8.27 16.83 7.66
CA CYS A 340 -8.40 15.38 7.45
C CYS A 340 -7.32 14.63 8.22
N GLY A 341 -7.70 13.95 9.32
CA GLY A 341 -6.77 13.28 10.22
C GLY A 341 -7.19 11.86 10.63
N ILE A 342 -6.20 11.02 10.94
CA ILE A 342 -6.39 9.69 11.54
C ILE A 342 -5.67 9.62 12.88
N ILE A 343 -6.38 9.26 13.94
CA ILE A 343 -5.83 8.99 15.28
C ILE A 343 -5.76 7.48 15.48
N PHE A 344 -4.55 6.94 15.58
CA PHE A 344 -4.32 5.53 15.86
C PHE A 344 -4.20 5.26 17.36
N VAL A 345 -5.08 4.40 17.84
CA VAL A 345 -5.13 3.89 19.23
C VAL A 345 -4.82 2.40 19.27
N GLY A 346 -4.27 1.95 20.40
CA GLY A 346 -3.88 0.56 20.61
C GLY A 346 -5.10 -0.36 20.78
N GLU A 347 -5.00 -1.57 20.24
CA GLU A 347 -5.99 -2.63 20.46
C GLU A 347 -6.21 -2.89 21.96
N GLN A 348 -7.47 -2.91 22.39
CA GLN A 348 -7.82 -3.28 23.75
C GLN A 348 -7.37 -4.73 24.05
N SER A 349 -6.66 -4.94 25.16
CA SER A 349 -6.16 -6.27 25.53
C SER A 349 -7.30 -7.25 25.82
N GLU A 350 -7.09 -8.53 25.50
CA GLU A 350 -8.04 -9.61 25.80
C GLU A 350 -8.33 -9.78 27.31
N LYS A 351 -7.43 -9.29 28.20
CA LYS A 351 -7.69 -9.20 29.64
C LYS A 351 -8.68 -8.08 29.95
N SER A 352 -8.48 -6.90 29.36
CA SER A 352 -9.35 -5.73 29.50
C SER A 352 -10.75 -5.97 28.94
N LYS A 353 -10.86 -6.65 27.78
CA LYS A 353 -12.13 -7.11 27.21
C LYS A 353 -12.91 -8.00 28.18
N LYS A 354 -12.25 -9.00 28.76
CA LYS A 354 -12.85 -9.93 29.74
C LYS A 354 -13.22 -9.27 31.08
N ALA A 355 -12.58 -8.15 31.42
CA ALA A 355 -12.91 -7.35 32.59
C ALA A 355 -14.12 -6.40 32.36
N GLY A 356 -14.66 -6.31 31.15
CA GLY A 356 -15.77 -5.41 30.83
C GLY A 356 -15.37 -3.93 30.72
N ASN A 357 -14.08 -3.62 30.65
CA ASN A 357 -13.60 -2.25 30.47
C ASN A 357 -14.02 -1.71 29.09
N ALA A 358 -14.28 -0.41 28.99
CA ALA A 358 -14.49 0.24 27.70
C ALA A 358 -13.20 0.20 26.84
N PRO A 359 -13.31 0.12 25.49
CA PRO A 359 -12.16 0.27 24.59
C PRO A 359 -11.50 1.65 24.72
N SER A 360 -10.19 1.72 24.49
CA SER A 360 -9.43 2.97 24.51
C SER A 360 -9.99 3.98 23.49
N ALA A 361 -10.39 3.47 22.31
CA ALA A 361 -11.00 4.26 21.25
C ALA A 361 -12.33 4.90 21.68
N THR A 362 -13.19 4.16 22.39
CA THR A 362 -14.48 4.65 22.89
C THR A 362 -14.28 5.76 23.94
N LEU A 363 -13.38 5.54 24.89
CA LEU A 363 -13.04 6.56 25.90
C LEU A 363 -12.40 7.82 25.29
N LEU A 364 -11.71 7.69 24.15
CA LEU A 364 -11.10 8.80 23.44
C LEU A 364 -12.12 9.59 22.59
N ILE A 365 -13.06 8.91 21.90
CA ILE A 365 -14.09 9.61 21.13
C ILE A 365 -15.07 10.36 22.03
N ASP A 366 -15.44 9.81 23.20
CA ASP A 366 -16.33 10.48 24.15
C ASP A 366 -15.65 11.69 24.80
N PHE A 367 -14.35 11.59 25.12
CA PHE A 367 -13.54 12.72 25.57
C PHE A 367 -13.46 13.81 24.49
N LEU A 368 -13.07 13.47 23.26
CA LEU A 368 -12.92 14.45 22.18
C LEU A 368 -14.27 15.08 21.78
N LYS A 369 -15.39 14.34 21.76
CA LYS A 369 -16.72 14.92 21.54
C LYS A 369 -17.17 15.89 22.64
N THR A 370 -16.60 15.78 23.83
CA THR A 370 -16.93 16.67 24.97
C THR A 370 -15.98 17.88 25.03
N SER A 371 -14.71 17.71 24.65
CA SER A 371 -13.65 18.72 24.86
C SER A 371 -13.13 19.38 23.58
N TYR A 372 -13.23 18.74 22.42
CA TYR A 372 -12.81 19.32 21.13
C TYR A 372 -14.01 19.98 20.44
N GLY A 373 -14.20 21.28 20.69
CA GLY A 373 -15.21 22.09 20.00
C GLY A 373 -14.89 22.45 18.55
N GLY A 374 -13.89 21.80 17.93
CA GLY A 374 -13.49 22.04 16.55
C GLY A 374 -14.23 21.13 15.56
N CYS A 375 -14.48 21.64 14.35
CA CYS A 375 -14.77 20.78 13.19
C CYS A 375 -13.43 20.13 12.77
N PRO A 376 -13.32 18.80 12.63
CA PRO A 376 -14.24 17.98 11.82
C PRO A 376 -15.11 16.97 12.60
N ASP A 377 -16.00 16.26 11.88
CA ASP A 377 -16.74 15.12 12.43
C ASP A 377 -15.80 14.02 12.95
N ILE A 378 -15.99 13.65 14.23
CA ILE A 378 -15.18 12.63 14.92
C ILE A 378 -15.84 11.26 14.73
N LEU A 379 -15.14 10.37 14.02
CA LEU A 379 -15.65 9.07 13.56
C LEU A 379 -14.80 7.91 14.10
N LEU A 380 -15.40 6.74 14.29
CA LEU A 380 -14.78 5.56 14.91
C LEU A 380 -14.69 4.39 13.93
N LEU A 381 -13.55 3.68 13.92
CA LEU A 381 -13.36 2.47 13.11
C LEU A 381 -12.42 1.47 13.82
N GLU A 382 -12.96 0.53 14.60
CA GLU A 382 -12.22 -0.56 15.24
C GLU A 382 -12.36 -1.89 14.48
N GLU A 383 -11.47 -2.87 14.68
CA GLU A 383 -11.58 -4.20 14.02
C GLU A 383 -12.87 -4.94 14.42
N ASP A 384 -13.19 -4.92 15.72
CA ASP A 384 -14.33 -5.65 16.30
C ASP A 384 -15.70 -5.01 15.98
N MET A 385 -15.75 -3.83 15.33
CA MET A 385 -17.00 -3.18 14.93
C MET A 385 -17.75 -3.96 13.83
N ASN A 386 -19.09 -3.99 13.93
CA ASN A 386 -19.98 -4.57 12.94
C ASN A 386 -19.71 -3.99 11.54
N PHE A 387 -19.58 -4.86 10.53
CA PHE A 387 -19.24 -4.51 9.15
C PHE A 387 -20.18 -3.48 8.50
N ASN A 388 -21.45 -3.39 8.93
CA ASN A 388 -22.38 -2.37 8.48
C ASN A 388 -22.03 -0.99 9.05
N LEU A 389 -21.71 -0.91 10.35
CA LEU A 389 -21.28 0.33 11.00
C LEU A 389 -19.96 0.82 10.40
N ARG A 390 -18.98 -0.08 10.22
CA ARG A 390 -17.70 0.24 9.56
C ARG A 390 -17.88 0.77 8.14
N ALA A 391 -18.88 0.26 7.40
CA ALA A 391 -19.21 0.76 6.07
C ALA A 391 -19.95 2.12 6.10
N ALA A 392 -20.78 2.38 7.11
CA ALA A 392 -21.43 3.67 7.31
C ALA A 392 -20.40 4.77 7.62
N SER A 393 -19.55 4.57 8.63
CA SER A 393 -18.51 5.54 9.01
C SER A 393 -17.55 5.86 7.85
N LEU A 394 -17.10 4.85 7.10
CA LEU A 394 -16.27 5.06 5.89
C LEU A 394 -17.01 5.73 4.72
N SER A 395 -18.34 5.78 4.75
CA SER A 395 -19.15 6.53 3.77
C SER A 395 -19.39 7.97 4.22
N GLU A 396 -19.55 8.22 5.52
CA GLU A 396 -19.69 9.55 6.14
C GLU A 396 -18.41 10.37 5.96
N VAL A 397 -17.24 9.78 6.25
CA VAL A 397 -15.90 10.35 5.99
C VAL A 397 -15.79 11.00 4.61
N ARG A 398 -16.37 10.35 3.58
CA ARG A 398 -16.19 10.72 2.17
C ARG A 398 -17.18 11.77 1.66
N GLN A 399 -18.14 12.23 2.47
CA GLN A 399 -19.20 13.15 2.04
C GLN A 399 -19.03 14.58 2.52
N ARG A 400 -18.16 14.83 3.52
CA ARG A 400 -18.19 16.06 4.33
C ARG A 400 -16.96 16.96 4.26
N GLY A 401 -16.01 16.66 3.38
CA GLY A 401 -14.81 17.49 3.15
C GLY A 401 -13.71 17.34 4.19
N GLY A 402 -14.06 17.28 5.48
CA GLY A 402 -13.13 17.01 6.59
C GLY A 402 -13.60 15.91 7.53
N TYR A 403 -12.66 15.27 8.23
CA TYR A 403 -12.93 14.18 9.19
C TYR A 403 -11.79 14.00 10.20
N LEU A 404 -12.12 13.49 11.38
CA LEU A 404 -11.15 13.01 12.37
C LEU A 404 -11.46 11.55 12.74
N LEU A 405 -10.71 10.62 12.14
CA LEU A 405 -10.96 9.18 12.23
C LEU A 405 -10.14 8.53 13.35
N ILE A 406 -10.80 8.11 14.43
CA ILE A 406 -10.19 7.32 15.51
C ILE A 406 -10.26 5.83 15.13
N SER A 407 -9.12 5.13 15.12
CA SER A 407 -9.05 3.76 14.63
C SER A 407 -7.93 2.93 15.27
N THR A 408 -8.09 1.60 15.26
CA THR A 408 -6.96 0.67 15.50
C THR A 408 -6.18 0.45 14.19
N ASP A 409 -5.21 -0.47 14.18
CA ASP A 409 -4.44 -0.83 12.98
C ASP A 409 -5.27 -1.38 11.80
N ILE A 410 -6.61 -1.49 11.93
CA ILE A 410 -7.53 -1.74 10.83
C ILE A 410 -7.55 -0.60 9.79
N ALA A 411 -7.44 0.68 10.19
CA ALA A 411 -7.29 1.78 9.22
C ALA A 411 -5.88 1.86 8.63
N ALA A 412 -4.88 1.30 9.31
CA ALA A 412 -3.50 1.27 8.81
C ALA A 412 -3.36 0.38 7.56
N ARG A 413 -4.36 -0.47 7.24
CA ARG A 413 -4.30 -1.41 6.09
C ARG A 413 -5.63 -1.52 5.34
N GLY A 414 -5.61 -1.10 4.07
CA GLY A 414 -6.80 -1.17 3.22
C GLY A 414 -7.87 -0.10 3.46
N VAL A 415 -7.60 0.98 4.20
CA VAL A 415 -8.42 2.20 4.15
C VAL A 415 -7.77 3.20 3.20
N ASP A 416 -8.58 3.75 2.30
CA ASP A 416 -8.15 4.64 1.22
C ASP A 416 -8.88 5.98 1.33
N LEU A 417 -8.14 6.97 1.80
CA LEU A 417 -8.57 8.33 2.14
C LEU A 417 -7.42 9.28 1.73
N PRO A 418 -7.25 9.56 0.43
CA PRO A 418 -6.09 10.31 -0.07
C PRO A 418 -6.01 11.74 0.45
N GLU A 419 -7.08 12.26 1.05
CA GLU A 419 -7.17 13.54 1.73
C GLU A 419 -6.43 13.56 3.08
N THR A 420 -6.02 12.41 3.63
CA THR A 420 -5.35 12.35 4.94
C THR A 420 -4.06 13.17 4.94
N THR A 421 -4.00 14.22 5.76
CA THR A 421 -2.79 15.03 5.96
C THR A 421 -2.11 14.73 7.30
N HIS A 422 -2.87 14.38 8.33
CA HIS A 422 -2.36 14.21 9.69
C HIS A 422 -2.57 12.80 10.22
N ILE A 423 -1.50 12.19 10.72
CA ILE A 423 -1.52 10.92 11.47
C ILE A 423 -1.09 11.20 12.91
N TYR A 424 -1.91 10.77 13.88
CA TYR A 424 -1.59 10.84 15.30
C TYR A 424 -1.48 9.42 15.87
N ASN A 425 -0.27 8.96 16.18
CA ASN A 425 -0.07 7.78 17.01
C ASN A 425 -0.30 8.19 18.46
N PHE A 426 -1.53 8.01 18.95
CA PHE A 426 -1.89 8.24 20.36
C PHE A 426 -1.25 7.17 21.25
N ASP A 427 -1.35 5.91 20.80
CA ASP A 427 -0.52 4.79 21.24
C ASP A 427 0.49 4.48 20.14
N LEU A 428 1.78 4.43 20.48
CA LEU A 428 2.85 4.05 19.55
C LEU A 428 2.57 2.63 18.99
N PRO A 429 2.70 2.38 17.68
CA PRO A 429 2.52 1.05 17.12
C PRO A 429 3.50 0.04 17.74
N ARG A 430 3.14 -1.26 17.71
CA ARG A 430 3.97 -2.31 18.32
C ARG A 430 5.17 -2.72 17.46
N THR A 431 5.13 -2.45 16.15
CA THR A 431 6.20 -2.80 15.21
C THR A 431 6.51 -1.68 14.23
N VAL A 432 7.73 -1.71 13.68
CA VAL A 432 8.17 -0.85 12.57
C VAL A 432 7.27 -0.98 11.35
N VAL A 433 6.79 -2.20 11.07
CA VAL A 433 5.90 -2.48 9.94
C VAL A 433 4.54 -1.79 10.15
N ASP A 434 3.99 -1.83 11.36
CA ASP A 434 2.75 -1.11 11.67
C ASP A 434 2.95 0.41 11.62
N TYR A 435 4.11 0.93 12.05
CA TYR A 435 4.46 2.34 11.90
C TYR A 435 4.43 2.79 10.43
N LEU A 436 5.12 2.06 9.55
CA LEU A 436 5.14 2.29 8.10
C LEU A 436 3.72 2.28 7.50
N HIS A 437 2.89 1.30 7.88
CA HIS A 437 1.51 1.17 7.40
C HIS A 437 0.57 2.30 7.87
N ARG A 438 0.76 2.80 9.10
CA ARG A 438 0.03 3.96 9.65
C ARG A 438 0.47 5.26 8.99
N ALA A 439 1.77 5.51 8.92
CA ALA A 439 2.36 6.72 8.33
C ALA A 439 2.00 6.83 6.84
N GLY A 440 2.10 5.72 6.09
CA GLY A 440 1.69 5.61 4.68
C GLY A 440 0.19 5.70 4.39
N ARG A 441 -0.63 6.20 5.33
CA ARG A 441 -2.01 6.66 5.06
C ARG A 441 -2.06 8.15 4.65
N ALA A 442 -1.12 8.98 5.10
CA ALA A 442 -0.96 10.36 4.64
C ALA A 442 -0.04 10.46 3.40
N ALA A 443 0.16 11.68 2.88
CA ALA A 443 0.99 11.98 1.70
C ALA A 443 0.62 11.19 0.42
N ARG A 444 -0.69 10.98 0.21
CA ARG A 444 -1.22 10.16 -0.92
C ARG A 444 -1.63 10.94 -2.16
N LYS A 445 -1.84 12.25 -2.06
CA LYS A 445 -2.08 13.11 -3.23
C LYS A 445 -0.73 13.31 -3.96
N PRO A 446 -0.57 12.82 -5.20
CA PRO A 446 0.65 13.12 -5.97
C PRO A 446 0.68 14.61 -6.30
N PHE A 447 1.89 15.18 -6.38
CA PHE A 447 2.13 16.61 -6.71
C PHE A 447 1.42 17.60 -5.76
N SER A 448 1.26 17.24 -4.49
CA SER A 448 0.65 18.07 -3.45
C SER A 448 1.71 18.68 -2.53
N ASP A 449 1.87 20.00 -2.56
CA ASP A 449 2.75 20.75 -1.64
C ASP A 449 2.23 20.82 -0.19
N GLN A 450 1.02 20.29 0.06
CA GLN A 450 0.42 20.24 1.39
C GLN A 450 1.22 19.34 2.33
N LYS A 451 1.92 19.95 3.30
CA LYS A 451 2.68 19.24 4.34
C LYS A 451 1.83 18.18 5.02
N CYS A 452 2.34 16.96 5.06
CA CYS A 452 1.71 15.83 5.75
C CYS A 452 2.53 15.47 6.99
N CYS A 453 1.86 15.21 8.12
CA CYS A 453 2.49 15.14 9.44
C CYS A 453 2.19 13.81 10.14
N VAL A 454 3.22 13.16 10.70
CA VAL A 454 3.10 11.94 11.52
C VAL A 454 3.56 12.23 12.94
N THR A 455 2.59 12.40 13.84
CA THR A 455 2.78 12.83 15.22
C THR A 455 2.75 11.64 16.17
N ASN A 456 3.76 11.51 17.02
CA ASN A 456 3.90 10.40 17.96
C ASN A 456 3.77 10.91 19.39
N ILE A 457 2.63 10.64 20.02
CA ILE A 457 2.44 10.90 21.45
C ILE A 457 3.07 9.74 22.19
N ILE A 458 4.18 9.97 22.90
CA ILE A 458 4.97 8.94 23.55
C ILE A 458 5.23 9.25 25.02
N THR A 459 5.62 8.24 25.79
CA THR A 459 6.28 8.42 27.09
C THR A 459 7.80 8.42 26.94
N SER A 460 8.51 8.84 27.98
CA SER A 460 9.97 8.74 28.04
C SER A 460 10.47 7.29 27.91
N GLU A 461 9.70 6.32 28.38
CA GLU A 461 9.97 4.88 28.23
C GLU A 461 9.86 4.42 26.76
N GLU A 462 9.01 5.08 25.96
CA GLU A 462 8.73 4.70 24.58
C GLU A 462 9.70 5.34 23.57
N ARG A 463 10.53 6.31 24.00
CA ARG A 463 11.49 7.03 23.11
C ARG A 463 12.51 6.10 22.42
N PHE A 464 12.97 5.04 23.10
CA PHE A 464 13.90 4.07 22.50
C PHE A 464 13.22 3.22 21.42
N VAL A 465 11.91 2.96 21.56
CA VAL A 465 11.13 2.23 20.56
C VAL A 465 10.98 3.09 19.30
N LEU A 466 10.64 4.38 19.46
CA LEU A 466 10.63 5.34 18.35
C LEU A 466 12.01 5.50 17.72
N GLN A 467 13.10 5.53 18.50
CA GLN A 467 14.46 5.63 17.97
C GLN A 467 14.87 4.41 17.13
N ARG A 468 14.40 3.21 17.52
CA ARG A 468 14.53 2.04 16.64
C ARG A 468 13.78 2.25 15.32
N TYR A 469 12.62 2.90 15.33
CA TYR A 469 11.80 3.09 14.13
C TYR A 469 12.44 4.12 13.19
N GLU A 470 12.99 5.21 13.73
CA GLU A 470 13.85 6.17 13.00
C GLU A 470 15.00 5.42 12.27
N ASN A 471 15.73 4.56 12.99
CA ASN A 471 16.86 3.80 12.45
C ASN A 471 16.47 2.70 11.43
N GLU A 472 15.34 2.02 11.63
CA GLU A 472 14.91 0.88 10.79
C GLU A 472 14.14 1.32 9.52
N LEU A 473 13.67 2.58 9.48
CA LEU A 473 12.98 3.20 8.33
C LEU A 473 13.69 4.45 7.75
N MET A 474 14.89 4.78 8.24
CA MET A 474 15.73 5.89 7.75
C MET A 474 15.04 7.28 7.74
N PHE A 475 14.24 7.59 8.76
CA PHE A 475 13.63 8.91 8.95
C PHE A 475 14.08 9.57 10.26
N HIS A 476 13.97 10.90 10.34
CA HIS A 476 14.20 11.66 11.56
C HIS A 476 12.88 12.16 12.15
N CYS A 477 12.71 12.06 13.47
CA CYS A 477 11.55 12.53 14.20
C CYS A 477 11.87 13.81 15.01
N GLU A 478 11.20 14.92 14.73
CA GLU A 478 11.36 16.20 15.44
C GLU A 478 10.65 16.20 16.81
N GLU A 479 11.25 16.78 17.86
CA GLU A 479 10.64 16.87 19.19
C GLU A 479 9.81 18.15 19.36
N LEU A 480 8.53 17.99 19.73
CA LEU A 480 7.60 19.08 19.99
C LEU A 480 7.52 19.39 21.49
N PHE A 481 8.01 20.57 21.87
CA PHE A 481 7.82 21.12 23.21
C PHE A 481 6.48 21.86 23.30
N LEU A 482 5.43 21.14 23.72
CA LEU A 482 4.16 21.79 24.06
C LEU A 482 4.32 22.61 25.33
N SER A 483 4.18 23.93 25.23
CA SER A 483 3.99 24.78 26.40
C SER A 483 2.63 24.50 27.03
N THR A 484 2.63 23.80 28.17
CA THR A 484 1.44 23.72 29.03
C THR A 484 1.10 25.12 29.52
N GLN A 485 0.08 25.73 28.92
CA GLN A 485 -0.63 26.85 29.53
C GLN A 485 -1.38 26.30 30.74
N CYS A 486 -0.99 26.75 31.93
CA CYS A 486 -1.59 26.40 33.22
C CYS A 486 -2.85 27.25 33.50
#